data_AF-A0A4R9JY06-F1
#
_entry.id   AF-A0A4R9JY06-F1
#
_cell.length_a   1.000
_cell.length_b   1.000
_cell.length_c   1.000
_cell.angle_alpha   90.00
_cell.angle_beta   90.00
_cell.angle_gamma   90.00
#
_symmetry.space_group_name_H-M   'P 1'
#
loop_
_entity.id
_entity.type
_entity.pdbx_description
1 polymer ?
#
loop_
_entity_poly.entity_id
_entity_poly.type
_entity_poly.pdbx_seq_one_letter_code
_entity_poly.pdbx_strand_id
1 'polypeptide(L)'
;MEKLVMDVVNAGIALFRSGEEKLKTAVVDLEKVYTDLKSKGELDKSPESQKIRDLLSKTITDAKDAIGKTNASYEEIVTKLQANYQSIYAQLDTALPPQLKEKAKQALDELKALIDKVKNKQG
;
A
#
# COMPACT_ATOMS: atom_id res chain seq x y z
N MET A 1 15.61 2.53 5.25
CA MET A 1 14.28 1.93 5.55
C MET A 1 13.22 2.95 5.99
N GLU A 2 13.51 3.94 6.85
CA GLU A 2 12.52 4.94 7.34
C GLU A 2 11.68 5.60 6.23
N LYS A 3 12.36 6.30 5.31
CA LYS A 3 11.71 7.05 4.24
C LYS A 3 10.81 6.17 3.37
N LEU A 4 11.28 4.97 3.07
CA LEU A 4 10.57 3.97 2.28
C LEU A 4 9.25 3.55 2.93
N VAL A 5 9.24 3.30 4.23
CA VAL A 5 8.01 2.96 4.95
C VAL A 5 7.03 4.13 4.88
N MET A 6 7.51 5.35 5.10
CA MET A 6 6.66 6.53 5.02
C MET A 6 6.07 6.71 3.61
N ASP A 7 6.87 6.56 2.56
CA ASP A 7 6.41 6.64 1.17
C ASP A 7 5.33 5.57 0.86
N VAL A 8 5.53 4.33 1.30
CA VAL A 8 4.56 3.23 1.11
C VAL A 8 3.26 3.49 1.87
N VAL A 9 3.36 3.91 3.13
CA VAL A 9 2.19 4.18 3.97
C VAL A 9 1.42 5.39 3.43
N ASN A 10 2.11 6.46 3.03
CA ASN A 10 1.50 7.65 2.45
C ASN A 10 0.80 7.35 1.11
N ALA A 11 1.40 6.53 0.25
CA ALA A 11 0.76 6.08 -0.99
C ALA A 11 -0.49 5.23 -0.72
N GLY A 12 -0.45 4.37 0.30
CA GLY A 12 -1.62 3.62 0.77
C GLY A 12 -2.74 4.51 1.27
N ILE A 13 -2.42 5.48 2.12
CA ILE A 13 -3.37 6.49 2.61
C ILE A 13 -4.01 7.23 1.43
N ALA A 14 -3.18 7.72 0.50
CA ALA A 14 -3.65 8.43 -0.68
C ALA A 14 -4.58 7.54 -1.53
N LEU A 15 -4.27 6.25 -1.66
CA LEU A 15 -5.07 5.27 -2.38
C LEU A 15 -6.45 5.06 -1.74
N PHE A 16 -6.54 4.88 -0.43
CA PHE A 16 -7.82 4.67 0.24
C PHE A 16 -8.62 5.97 0.48
N ARG A 17 -7.95 7.13 0.52
CA ARG A 17 -8.62 8.44 0.50
C ARG A 17 -9.08 8.84 -0.89
N SER A 18 -8.43 8.33 -1.93
CA SER A 18 -8.83 8.59 -3.32
C SER A 18 -10.18 7.94 -3.58
N GLY A 19 -11.12 8.70 -4.14
CA GLY A 19 -12.34 8.13 -4.71
C GLY A 19 -12.06 7.44 -6.04
N GLU A 20 -13.12 6.87 -6.62
CA GLU A 20 -13.07 6.14 -7.90
C GLU A 20 -12.32 6.89 -9.01
N GLU A 21 -12.61 8.19 -9.15
CA GLU A 21 -11.99 9.06 -10.16
C GLU A 21 -10.47 9.19 -10.00
N LYS A 22 -9.97 9.11 -8.75
CA LYS A 22 -8.55 9.30 -8.41
C LYS A 22 -7.84 7.98 -8.14
N LEU A 23 -8.54 6.85 -8.15
CA LEU A 23 -7.97 5.53 -7.88
C LEU A 23 -6.85 5.19 -8.87
N LYS A 24 -7.06 5.48 -10.16
CA LYS A 24 -6.03 5.30 -11.21
C LYS A 24 -4.76 6.08 -10.88
N THR A 25 -4.91 7.35 -10.50
CA THR A 25 -3.79 8.21 -10.12
C THR A 25 -3.07 7.67 -8.88
N ALA A 26 -3.83 7.27 -7.86
CA ALA A 26 -3.23 6.74 -6.64
C ALA A 26 -2.47 5.42 -6.86
N VAL A 27 -2.95 4.56 -7.77
CA VAL A 27 -2.22 3.36 -8.19
C VAL A 27 -0.95 3.71 -8.95
N VAL A 28 -0.96 4.75 -9.77
CA VAL A 28 0.25 5.26 -10.44
C VAL A 28 1.24 5.83 -9.42
N ASP A 29 0.79 6.57 -8.41
CA ASP A 29 1.67 7.04 -7.33
C ASP A 29 2.24 5.88 -6.51
N LEU A 30 1.45 4.84 -6.25
CA LEU A 30 1.94 3.61 -5.62
C LEU A 30 3.00 2.92 -6.49
N GLU A 31 2.82 2.87 -7.81
CA GLU A 31 3.79 2.33 -8.76
C GLU A 31 5.10 3.12 -8.78
N LYS A 32 5.03 4.45 -8.68
CA LYS A 32 6.21 5.30 -8.52
C LYS A 32 6.96 4.99 -7.24
N VAL A 33 6.23 4.86 -6.12
CA VAL A 33 6.83 4.46 -4.84
C VAL A 33 7.51 3.11 -4.98
N TYR A 34 6.85 2.10 -5.54
CA TYR A 34 7.46 0.80 -5.79
C TYR A 34 8.69 0.86 -6.70
N THR A 35 8.67 1.68 -7.75
CA THR A 35 9.80 1.84 -8.68
C THR A 35 11.00 2.48 -7.99
N ASP A 36 10.78 3.55 -7.24
CA ASP A 36 11.80 4.19 -6.42
C ASP A 36 12.36 3.21 -5.36
N LEU A 37 11.48 2.39 -4.78
CA LEU A 37 11.82 1.34 -3.83
C LEU A 37 12.61 0.20 -4.48
N LYS A 38 12.33 -0.14 -5.74
CA LYS A 38 13.07 -1.13 -6.51
C LYS A 38 14.47 -0.62 -6.82
N SER A 39 14.61 0.62 -7.28
CA SER A 39 15.91 1.26 -7.53
C SER A 39 16.74 1.43 -6.25
N LYS A 40 16.14 1.90 -5.15
CA LYS A 40 16.84 2.03 -3.85
C LYS A 40 17.06 0.68 -3.18
N GLY A 41 16.21 -0.29 -3.49
CA GLY A 41 16.22 -1.63 -2.95
C GLY A 41 17.39 -2.51 -3.41
N GLU A 42 18.18 -2.03 -4.37
CA GLU A 42 19.49 -2.61 -4.67
C GLU A 42 20.46 -2.47 -3.49
N LEU A 43 20.23 -1.50 -2.60
CA LEU A 43 21.04 -1.22 -1.40
C LEU A 43 20.55 -1.96 -0.14
N ASP A 44 19.26 -2.31 -0.04
CA ASP A 44 18.67 -2.96 1.14
C ASP A 44 18.11 -4.33 0.74
N LYS A 45 18.92 -5.39 0.82
CA LYS A 45 18.56 -6.75 0.40
C LYS A 45 17.95 -7.59 1.54
N SER A 46 17.51 -6.93 2.60
CA SER A 46 16.91 -7.61 3.75
C SER A 46 15.65 -8.38 3.31
N PRO A 47 15.40 -9.58 3.86
CA PRO A 47 14.24 -10.38 3.49
C PRO A 47 12.92 -9.64 3.72
N GLU A 48 12.84 -8.79 4.75
CA GLU A 48 11.66 -7.95 4.97
C GLU A 48 11.45 -6.93 3.84
N SER A 49 12.52 -6.24 3.41
CA SER A 49 12.48 -5.27 2.32
C SER A 49 12.09 -5.91 0.99
N GLN A 50 12.54 -7.15 0.73
CA GLN A 50 12.13 -7.92 -0.44
C GLN A 50 10.65 -8.30 -0.37
N LYS A 51 10.17 -8.74 0.80
CA LYS A 51 8.77 -9.12 0.99
C LYS A 51 7.81 -7.94 0.84
N ILE A 52 8.19 -6.75 1.34
CA ILE A 52 7.41 -5.52 1.13
C ILE A 52 7.34 -5.17 -0.36
N ARG A 53 8.44 -5.29 -1.10
CA ARG A 53 8.47 -5.08 -2.56
C ARG A 53 7.57 -6.03 -3.32
N ASP A 54 7.64 -7.31 -2.99
CA ASP A 54 6.81 -8.34 -3.62
C ASP A 54 5.32 -8.06 -3.41
N LEU A 55 4.94 -7.76 -2.16
CA LEU A 55 3.58 -7.38 -1.81
C LEU A 55 3.12 -6.12 -2.54
N LEU A 56 3.96 -5.08 -2.62
CA LEU A 56 3.66 -3.85 -3.36
C LEU A 56 3.49 -4.11 -4.85
N SER A 57 4.42 -4.85 -5.46
CA SER A 57 4.35 -5.23 -6.87
C SER A 57 3.05 -5.97 -7.16
N LYS A 58 2.72 -6.97 -6.32
CA LYS A 58 1.47 -7.71 -6.42
C LYS A 58 0.26 -6.79 -6.28
N THR A 59 0.29 -5.87 -5.30
CA THR A 59 -0.79 -4.89 -5.08
C THR A 59 -1.04 -4.04 -6.31
N ILE A 60 0.02 -3.50 -6.91
CA ILE A 60 -0.04 -2.67 -8.12
C ILE A 60 -0.59 -3.49 -9.29
N THR A 61 -0.09 -4.71 -9.49
CA THR A 61 -0.58 -5.60 -10.55
C THR A 61 -2.06 -5.94 -10.37
N ASP A 62 -2.47 -6.35 -9.17
CA ASP A 62 -3.87 -6.64 -8.82
C ASP A 62 -4.77 -5.41 -9.06
N ALA A 63 -4.29 -4.22 -8.68
CA ALA A 63 -5.02 -2.97 -8.87
C ALA A 63 -5.18 -2.62 -10.35
N LYS A 64 -4.10 -2.71 -11.14
CA LYS A 64 -4.13 -2.42 -12.58
C LYS A 64 -4.98 -3.43 -13.34
N ASP A 65 -4.91 -4.71 -12.99
CA ASP A 65 -5.78 -5.75 -13.55
C ASP A 65 -7.25 -5.46 -13.25
N ALA A 66 -7.56 -5.12 -12.00
CA ALA A 66 -8.93 -4.83 -11.60
C ALA A 66 -9.44 -3.54 -12.25
N ILE A 67 -8.64 -2.47 -12.32
CA ILE A 67 -8.98 -1.22 -13.04
C ILE A 67 -9.17 -1.45 -14.55
N GLY A 68 -8.39 -2.36 -15.14
CA GLY A 68 -8.45 -2.68 -16.57
C GLY A 68 -9.63 -3.57 -16.95
N LYS A 69 -10.29 -4.21 -15.99
CA LYS A 69 -11.49 -5.02 -16.22
C LYS A 69 -12.70 -4.12 -16.46
N THR A 70 -13.33 -4.28 -17.63
CA THR A 70 -14.48 -3.50 -18.10
C THR A 70 -15.69 -3.52 -17.14
N ASN A 71 -15.82 -4.53 -16.29
CA ASN A 71 -16.93 -4.69 -15.34
C ASN A 71 -16.52 -4.58 -13.86
N ALA A 72 -15.25 -4.28 -13.55
CA ALA A 72 -14.84 -4.20 -12.16
C ALA A 72 -15.40 -2.94 -11.51
N SER A 73 -16.14 -3.13 -10.42
CA SER A 73 -16.63 -2.01 -9.62
C SER A 73 -15.51 -1.45 -8.74
N TYR A 74 -15.54 -0.15 -8.45
CA TYR A 74 -14.59 0.49 -7.54
C TYR A 74 -14.46 -0.24 -6.21
N GLU A 75 -15.58 -0.69 -5.64
CA GLU A 75 -15.59 -1.44 -4.39
C GLU A 75 -14.81 -2.75 -4.48
N GLU A 76 -14.91 -3.49 -5.58
CA GLU A 76 -14.13 -4.72 -5.77
C GLU A 76 -12.63 -4.41 -5.85
N ILE A 77 -12.25 -3.36 -6.58
CA ILE A 77 -10.86 -2.95 -6.70
C ILE A 77 -10.30 -2.55 -5.34
N VAL A 78 -11.04 -1.72 -4.59
CA VAL A 78 -10.63 -1.24 -3.27
C VAL A 78 -10.61 -2.36 -2.24
N THR A 79 -11.49 -3.36 -2.33
CA THR A 79 -11.47 -4.56 -1.48
C THR A 79 -10.22 -5.40 -1.72
N LYS A 80 -9.85 -5.58 -3.00
CA LYS A 80 -8.59 -6.25 -3.36
C LYS A 80 -7.38 -5.50 -2.82
N LEU A 81 -7.38 -4.18 -3.00
CA LEU A 81 -6.34 -3.29 -2.49
C LEU A 81 -6.25 -3.36 -0.97
N GLN A 82 -7.38 -3.36 -0.26
CA GLN A 82 -7.45 -3.53 1.19
C GLN A 82 -6.77 -4.83 1.64
N ALA A 83 -7.12 -5.98 1.06
CA ALA A 83 -6.53 -7.26 1.45
C ALA A 83 -5.00 -7.29 1.26
N ASN A 84 -4.53 -6.74 0.13
CA ASN A 84 -3.12 -6.62 -0.16
C ASN A 84 -2.40 -5.65 0.82
N TYR A 85 -3.00 -4.49 1.10
CA TYR A 85 -2.45 -3.51 2.03
C TYR A 85 -2.47 -3.96 3.49
N GLN A 86 -3.40 -4.81 3.90
CA GLN A 86 -3.33 -5.45 5.23
C GLN A 86 -2.07 -6.29 5.37
N SER A 87 -1.68 -7.02 4.32
CA SER A 87 -0.45 -7.82 4.31
C SER A 87 0.80 -6.93 4.32
N ILE A 88 0.79 -5.82 3.56
CA ILE A 88 1.85 -4.82 3.58
C ILE A 88 1.99 -4.21 4.98
N TYR A 89 0.88 -3.78 5.58
CA TYR A 89 0.85 -3.21 6.93
C TYR A 89 1.44 -4.17 7.95
N ALA A 90 1.02 -5.44 7.96
CA ALA A 90 1.56 -6.44 8.88
C ALA A 90 3.07 -6.62 8.69
N GLN A 91 3.55 -6.65 7.44
CA GLN A 91 4.99 -6.72 7.20
C GLN A 91 5.73 -5.47 7.64
N LEU A 92 5.21 -4.28 7.37
CA LEU A 92 5.79 -3.03 7.84
C LEU A 92 5.86 -3.01 9.36
N ASP A 93 4.77 -3.39 10.05
CA ASP A 93 4.76 -3.48 11.50
C ASP A 93 5.81 -4.48 12.02
N THR A 94 5.99 -5.63 11.38
CA THR A 94 7.04 -6.58 11.83
C THR A 94 8.46 -6.12 11.51
N ALA A 95 8.67 -5.45 10.37
CA ALA A 95 9.98 -5.08 9.86
C ALA A 95 10.51 -3.76 10.44
N LEU A 96 9.61 -2.93 10.98
CA LEU A 96 9.97 -1.61 11.48
C LEU A 96 10.58 -1.69 12.88
N PRO A 97 11.81 -1.15 13.07
CA PRO A 97 12.34 -0.94 14.40
C PRO A 97 11.49 0.08 15.18
N PRO A 98 11.47 0.01 16.52
CA PRO A 98 10.54 0.77 17.37
C PRO A 98 10.63 2.29 17.14
N GLN A 99 11.82 2.83 16.92
CA GLN A 99 12.03 4.24 16.66
C GLN A 99 11.37 4.72 15.35
N LEU A 100 11.33 3.84 14.34
CA LEU A 100 10.64 4.12 13.08
C LEU A 100 9.15 3.88 13.19
N LYS A 101 8.72 2.89 13.98
CA LYS A 101 7.30 2.70 14.30
C LYS A 101 6.70 3.93 14.94
N GLU A 102 7.38 4.56 15.91
CA GLU A 102 6.85 5.76 16.55
C GLU A 102 6.65 6.92 15.57
N LYS A 103 7.63 7.15 14.68
CA LYS A 103 7.51 8.18 13.63
C LYS A 103 6.43 7.86 12.60
N ALA A 104 6.32 6.60 12.19
CA ALA A 104 5.33 6.15 11.23
C ALA A 104 3.98 5.85 11.87
N LYS A 105 3.87 5.92 13.22
CA LYS A 105 2.70 5.46 13.98
C LYS A 105 1.42 6.11 13.50
N GLN A 106 1.43 7.44 13.36
CA GLN A 106 0.27 8.19 12.92
C GLN A 106 -0.17 7.79 11.50
N ALA A 107 0.80 7.64 10.58
CA ALA A 107 0.51 7.25 9.21
C ALA A 107 0.05 5.78 9.14
N LEU A 108 0.66 4.88 9.90
CA LEU A 108 0.27 3.48 9.99
C LEU A 108 -1.14 3.32 10.57
N ASP A 109 -1.47 4.09 11.61
CA ASP A 109 -2.80 4.09 12.23
C ASP A 109 -3.85 4.65 11.26
N GLU A 110 -3.53 5.74 10.55
CA GLU A 110 -4.42 6.30 9.51
C GLU A 110 -4.63 5.31 8.36
N LEU A 111 -3.57 4.68 7.86
CA LEU A 111 -3.66 3.64 6.84
C LEU A 111 -4.54 2.48 7.33
N LYS A 112 -4.33 2.01 8.57
CA LYS A 112 -5.12 0.94 9.17
C LYS A 112 -6.59 1.33 9.29
N ALA A 113 -6.89 2.54 9.73
CA ALA A 113 -8.26 3.05 9.84
C ALA A 113 -8.94 3.14 8.46
N LEU A 114 -8.20 3.56 7.43
CA LEU A 114 -8.71 3.62 6.06
C LEU A 114 -8.99 2.24 5.49
N ILE A 115 -8.10 1.28 5.70
CA ILE A 115 -8.28 -0.14 5.35
C ILE A 115 -9.53 -0.70 6.04
N ASP A 116 -9.69 -0.46 7.34
CA ASP A 116 -10.83 -0.97 8.11
C ASP A 116 -12.16 -0.30 7.69
N LYS A 117 -12.11 0.97 7.28
CA LYS A 117 -13.27 1.71 6.77
C LYS A 117 -13.81 1.11 5.46
N VAL A 118 -12.96 0.53 4.62
CA VAL A 118 -13.40 -0.22 3.42
C VAL A 118 -14.21 -1.43 3.84
N LYS A 119 -13.73 -2.19 4.84
CA LYS A 119 -14.41 -3.38 5.36
C LYS A 119 -15.79 -3.07 5.94
N ASN A 120 -15.94 -1.96 6.66
CA ASN A 120 -17.22 -1.56 7.26
C ASN A 120 -18.25 -1.00 6.26
N LYS A 121 -17.87 -0.65 5.04
CA LYS A 121 -18.83 -0.23 4.00
C LYS A 121 -19.57 -1.40 3.33
N GLN A 122 -19.14 -2.65 3.58
CA GLN A 122 -19.76 -3.86 3.05
C GLN A 122 -20.77 -4.52 4.01
N GLY A 123 -21.03 -3.89 5.17
CA GLY A 123 -21.95 -4.36 6.20
C GLY A 123 -23.28 -3.63 6.21
#